data_AF-M8A1V2-F1
#
_entry.id   AF-M8A1V2-F1
#
_cell.length_a   1.000
_cell.length_b   1.000
_cell.length_c   1.000
_cell.angle_alpha   90.00
_cell.angle_beta   90.00
_cell.angle_gamma   90.00
#
_symmetry.space_group_name_H-M   'P 1'
#
loop_
_entity.id
_entity.type
_entity.pdbx_description
1 polymer ?
#
loop_
_entity_poly.entity_id
_entity_poly.type
_entity_poly.pdbx_seq_one_letter_code
_entity_poly.pdbx_strand_id
1 'polypeptide(L)'
;MRRFVIPTEYLKHQAFAALLREAEEEFGFQQEGLLRIPCDVPAFEAILRAVDKGRAGGKHKDNAAFCYCSAEFAIAAADVGTPNNSLCR
;
A
#
# COMPACT_ATOMS: atom_id res chain seq x y z
N MET A 1 12.46 -7.96 15.27
CA MET A 1 12.29 -6.65 14.61
C MET A 1 13.38 -6.48 13.57
N ARG A 2 13.04 -6.01 12.37
CA ARG A 2 13.99 -5.75 11.28
C ARG A 2 13.85 -4.30 10.82
N ARG A 3 14.97 -3.64 10.52
CA ARG A 3 14.98 -2.27 10.03
C ARG A 3 15.25 -2.28 8.53
N PHE A 4 14.50 -1.48 7.79
CA PHE A 4 14.65 -1.31 6.35
C PHE A 4 14.91 0.17 6.07
N VAL A 5 15.82 0.43 5.14
CA VAL A 5 16.06 1.77 4.60
C VAL A 5 15.50 1.76 3.19
N ILE A 6 14.50 2.60 2.96
CA ILE A 6 13.80 2.69 1.67
C ILE A 6 13.68 4.16 1.27
N PRO A 7 13.63 4.45 -0.04
CA PRO A 7 13.32 5.80 -0.49
C PRO A 7 11.92 6.23 -0.04
N THR A 8 11.78 7.49 0.34
CA THR A 8 10.52 8.06 0.85
C THR A 8 9.38 8.01 -0.15
N GLU A 9 9.68 7.91 -1.44
CA GLU A 9 8.70 7.82 -2.52
C GLU A 9 7.87 6.53 -2.45
N TYR A 10 8.38 5.47 -1.80
CA TYR A 10 7.67 4.18 -1.66
C TYR A 10 6.43 4.34 -0.80
N LEU A 11 6.48 5.26 0.18
CA LEU A 11 5.36 5.56 1.05
C LEU A 11 4.18 6.20 0.31
N LYS A 12 4.42 6.76 -0.89
CA LYS A 12 3.36 7.30 -1.77
C LYS A 12 2.68 6.22 -2.61
N HIS A 13 3.23 5.00 -2.65
CA HIS A 13 2.67 3.91 -3.43
C HIS A 13 1.48 3.29 -2.68
N GLN A 14 0.41 2.96 -3.41
CA GLN A 14 -0.80 2.35 -2.83
C GLN A 14 -0.52 1.06 -2.04
N ALA A 15 0.53 0.30 -2.41
CA ALA A 15 0.94 -0.91 -1.70
C ALA A 15 1.41 -0.64 -0.26
N PHE A 16 1.88 0.57 0.05
CA PHE A 16 2.21 0.98 1.41
C PHE A 16 1.01 1.53 2.18
N ALA A 17 -0.09 1.91 1.51
CA ALA A 17 -1.22 2.56 2.16
C ALA A 17 -1.87 1.67 3.24
N ALA A 18 -2.05 0.37 2.95
CA ALA A 18 -2.60 -0.56 3.93
C ALA A 18 -1.69 -0.70 5.16
N LEU A 19 -0.38 -0.84 4.95
CA LEU A 19 0.62 -0.92 6.02
C LEU A 19 0.65 0.33 6.91
N LEU A 20 0.53 1.51 6.29
CA LEU A 20 0.54 2.79 7.01
C LEU A 20 -0.74 2.97 7.83
N ARG A 21 -1.89 2.53 7.31
CA ARG A 21 -3.15 2.56 8.06
C ARG A 21 -3.08 1.66 9.29
N GLU A 22 -2.59 0.42 9.14
CA GLU A 22 -2.44 -0.49 10.29
C GLU A 22 -1.45 0.07 11.33
N ALA A 23 -0.36 0.70 10.87
CA ALA A 23 0.57 1.39 11.76
C ALA A 23 -0.07 2.55 12.51
N GLU A 24 -0.92 3.35 11.85
CA GLU A 24 -1.70 4.41 12.48
C GLU A 24 -2.67 3.85 13.51
N GLU A 25 -3.41 2.79 13.21
CA GLU A 25 -4.39 2.19 14.11
C GLU A 25 -3.74 1.63 15.38
N GLU A 26 -2.55 1.01 15.27
CA GLU A 26 -1.86 0.40 16.41
C GLU A 26 -1.01 1.40 17.21
N PHE A 27 -0.35 2.35 16.53
CA PHE A 27 0.65 3.21 17.15
C PHE A 27 0.31 4.71 17.11
N GLY A 28 -0.72 5.11 16.37
CA GLY A 28 -1.07 6.50 16.12
C GLY A 28 -0.07 7.24 15.23
N PHE A 29 -0.32 8.54 15.03
CA PHE A 29 0.58 9.42 14.26
C PHE A 29 1.74 9.99 15.08
N GLN A 30 1.66 9.95 16.40
CA GLN A 30 2.67 10.50 17.31
C GLN A 30 3.80 9.49 17.56
N GLN A 31 4.33 8.92 16.47
CA GLN A 31 5.51 8.05 16.52
C GLN A 31 6.78 8.91 16.53
N GLU A 32 7.65 8.69 17.51
CA GLU A 32 8.95 9.36 17.56
C GLU A 32 10.03 8.49 16.89
N GLY A 33 10.85 9.11 16.03
CA GLY A 33 11.99 8.46 15.39
C GLY A 33 11.61 7.62 14.17
N LEU A 34 11.71 6.30 14.28
CA LEU A 34 11.51 5.37 13.16
C LEU A 34 10.02 5.00 13.01
N LEU A 35 9.52 5.02 11.76
CA LEU A 35 8.20 4.52 11.43
C LEU A 35 8.11 3.03 11.76
N ARG A 36 7.18 2.66 12.66
CA ARG A 36 6.93 1.27 13.05
C ARG A 36 5.71 0.77 12.30
N ILE A 37 5.87 -0.32 11.54
CA ILE A 37 4.82 -0.96 10.78
C ILE A 37 4.60 -2.37 11.34
N PRO A 38 3.36 -2.71 11.76
CA PRO A 38 3.04 -4.07 12.16
C PRO A 38 2.81 -4.89 10.89
N CYS A 39 3.83 -5.67 10.49
CA CYS A 39 3.75 -6.49 9.29
C CYS A 39 4.74 -7.64 9.35
N ASP A 40 4.39 -8.76 8.73
CA ASP A 40 5.31 -9.85 8.50
C ASP A 40 6.44 -9.43 7.55
N VAL A 41 7.67 -9.67 7.98
CA VAL A 41 8.89 -9.41 7.19
C VAL A 41 8.81 -9.91 5.73
N PRO A 42 8.38 -11.15 5.44
CA PRO A 42 8.27 -11.62 4.05
C PRO A 42 7.20 -10.87 3.24
N ALA A 43 6.11 -10.44 3.86
CA ALA A 43 5.07 -9.64 3.21
C ALA A 43 5.61 -8.24 2.87
N PHE A 44 6.32 -7.60 3.80
CA PHE A 44 6.97 -6.32 3.56
C PHE A 44 7.98 -6.38 2.40
N GLU A 45 8.82 -7.43 2.34
CA GLU A 45 9.75 -7.61 1.23
C GLU A 45 9.05 -7.83 -0.12
N ALA A 46 7.89 -8.49 -0.15
CA ALA A 46 7.10 -8.64 -1.37
C ALA A 46 6.58 -7.28 -1.87
N ILE A 47 6.15 -6.41 -0.96
CA ILE A 47 5.72 -5.05 -1.27
C ILE A 47 6.89 -4.22 -1.83
N LEU A 48 8.09 -4.30 -1.22
CA LEU A 48 9.28 -3.62 -1.76
C LEU A 48 9.58 -4.05 -3.20
N ARG A 49 9.55 -5.35 -3.48
CA ARG A 49 9.76 -5.88 -4.84
C ARG A 49 8.70 -5.40 -5.83
N ALA A 50 7.45 -5.24 -5.39
CA ALA A 50 6.36 -4.75 -6.24
C ALA A 50 6.57 -3.27 -6.61
N VAL A 51 6.97 -2.43 -5.64
CA VAL A 51 7.21 -1.00 -5.87
C VAL A 51 8.45 -0.77 -6.74
N ASP A 52 9.50 -1.57 -6.57
CA ASP A 52 10.71 -1.51 -7.40
C ASP A 52 10.41 -1.73 -8.90
N LYS A 53 9.52 -2.66 -9.22
CA LYS A 53 9.16 -3.00 -10.61
C LYS A 53 8.41 -1.88 -11.33
N GLY A 54 7.79 -0.94 -10.61
CA GLY A 54 7.16 0.25 -11.19
C GLY A 54 8.15 1.24 -11.82
N ARG A 55 9.44 1.20 -11.42
CA ARG A 55 10.49 2.01 -12.07
C ARG A 55 11.04 1.38 -13.34
N ALA A 56 10.87 0.07 -13.53
CA ALA A 56 11.35 -0.67 -14.68
C ALA A 56 10.26 -0.87 -15.74
N GLY A 57 9.64 0.21 -16.24
CA GLY A 57 9.04 0.30 -17.58
C GLY A 57 8.18 -0.87 -18.13
N GLY A 58 7.47 -1.62 -17.29
CA GLY A 58 6.56 -2.68 -17.75
C GLY A 58 5.23 -2.11 -18.22
N LYS A 59 5.11 -1.78 -19.51
CA LYS A 59 3.86 -1.36 -20.14
C LYS A 59 2.93 -2.57 -20.30
N HIS A 60 2.05 -2.84 -19.34
CA HIS A 60 0.87 -3.66 -19.60
C HIS A 60 -0.24 -2.71 -20.13
N LYS A 61 -0.74 -2.99 -21.33
CA LYS A 61 -1.78 -2.22 -22.03
C LYS A 61 -3.08 -2.97 -21.86
N ASP A 62 -3.71 -2.81 -20.71
CA ASP A 62 -5.00 -3.43 -20.48
C ASP A 62 -5.83 -2.50 -19.61
N ASN A 63 -6.96 -2.13 -20.20
CA ASN A 63 -7.93 -1.20 -19.69
C ASN A 63 -8.72 -1.88 -18.57
N ALA A 64 -8.12 -1.97 -17.38
CA ALA A 64 -8.79 -2.34 -16.15
C ALA A 64 -8.13 -1.57 -15.00
N ALA A 65 -8.91 -0.69 -14.38
CA ALA A 65 -8.53 -0.07 -13.12
C ALA A 65 -8.20 -1.17 -12.09
N PHE A 66 -7.07 -1.00 -11.40
CA PHE A 66 -6.58 -1.84 -10.29
C PHE A 66 -6.18 -3.29 -10.63
N CYS A 67 -4.90 -3.52 -10.99
CA CYS A 67 -4.26 -4.83 -10.79
C CYS A 67 -3.05 -4.65 -9.85
N TYR A 68 -3.24 -5.06 -8.60
CA TYR A 68 -2.21 -5.22 -7.57
C TYR A 68 -1.33 -6.48 -7.83
N CYS A 69 -1.09 -6.85 -9.08
CA CYS A 69 -0.69 -8.22 -9.45
C CYS A 69 0.84 -8.37 -9.38
N SER A 70 1.45 -9.31 -8.65
CA SER A 70 0.97 -10.62 -8.18
C SER A 70 1.71 -11.07 -6.92
N ALA A 71 1.12 -10.86 -5.76
CA ALA A 71 1.27 -11.78 -4.63
C ALA A 71 -0.14 -11.97 -4.07
N GLU A 72 -0.64 -13.19 -4.11
CA GLU A 72 -1.94 -13.56 -3.56
C GLU A 72 -1.97 -13.20 -2.06
N PHE A 73 -2.50 -12.03 -1.75
CA PHE A 73 -3.16 -11.77 -0.48
C PHE A 73 -4.31 -10.83 -0.82
N ALA A 74 -5.46 -11.42 -1.14
CA ALA A 74 -6.69 -10.68 -1.30
C ALA A 74 -7.01 -9.99 0.02
N ILE A 75 -6.61 -8.72 0.17
CA ILE A 75 -7.42 -7.81 0.97
C ILE A 75 -8.60 -7.50 0.07
N ALA A 76 -9.67 -8.28 0.25
CA ALA A 76 -10.94 -8.03 -0.39
C ALA A 76 -11.32 -6.57 -0.13
N ALA A 77 -11.25 -5.73 -1.16
CA ALA A 77 -11.95 -4.47 -1.19
C ALA A 77 -13.44 -4.80 -1.34
N ALA A 78 -14.07 -5.23 -0.25
CA ALA A 78 -15.51 -5.24 -0.13
C ALA A 78 -15.90 -4.00 0.68
N ASP A 79 -16.75 -3.18 0.05
CA ASP A 79 -17.67 -2.20 0.67
C ASP A 79 -17.29 -0.73 0.92
N VAL A 80 -16.53 -0.07 0.03
CA VAL A 80 -16.87 1.36 -0.21
C VAL A 80 -18.14 1.40 -1.06
N GLY A 81 -19.28 1.29 -0.40
CA GLY A 81 -20.56 1.69 -0.96
C GLY A 81 -20.44 3.13 -1.45
N THR A 82 -20.64 3.35 -2.75
CA THR A 82 -20.85 4.68 -3.32
C THR A 82 -22.03 5.34 -2.61
N PRO A 83 -21.87 6.48 -1.90
CA PRO A 83 -23.01 7.34 -1.69
C PRO A 83 -23.30 7.99 -3.03
N ASN A 84 -24.39 7.56 -3.68
CA ASN A 84 -25.04 8.35 -4.71
C ASN A 84 -25.48 9.68 -4.08
N ASN A 85 -24.60 10.67 -4.04
CA ASN A 85 -24.95 12.02 -3.66
C ASN A 85 -25.18 12.83 -4.94
N SER A 86 -26.44 12.99 -5.30
CA SER A 86 -26.93 13.81 -6.43
C SER A 86 -26.88 15.32 -6.15
N LEU A 87 -26.04 15.78 -5.23
CA LEU A 87 -25.86 17.19 -4.90
C LEU A 87 -24.41 17.64 -5.08
N CYS A 88 -23.92 17.52 -6.31
CA CYS A 88 -22.94 18.46 -6.86
C CYS A 88 -23.66 19.18 -8.01
N ARG A 89 -23.98 20.45 -7.77
CA ARG A 89 -24.69 21.35 -8.68
C ARG A 89 -23.83 21.76 -9.86
#